data_AF-A0A962CKS9-F1
#
_entry.id   AF-A0A962CKS9-F1
#
_cell.length_a   1.000
_cell.length_b   1.000
_cell.length_c   1.000
_cell.angle_alpha   90.00
_cell.angle_beta   90.00
_cell.angle_gamma   90.00
#
_symmetry.space_group_name_H-M   'P 1'
#
loop_
_entity.id
_entity.type
_entity.pdbx_description
1 polymer ?
#
loop_
_entity_poly.entity_id
_entity_poly.type
_entity_poly.pdbx_seq_one_letter_code
_entity_poly.pdbx_strand_id
1 'polypeptide(L)'
;VLFASEPRLSQTEARLLWSLDWPETVTSEPPGRIDPLLLERARRAVDLRRRGIEWSSDLSVLCDDGGGGVAVVHSPGIGDLAQTPVFAVVAIRMDEIMAIQRLHDTALRASQAEQLQRALFAIADMAGSERAMPEMLRGLHDIIAKLMYAENFYIVLYDADRDSLRFIYYVDSVDTE
;
A
#
# COMPACT_ATOMS: atom_id res chain seq x y z
N VAL A 1 20.19 -1.92 11.22
CA VAL A 1 20.77 -1.24 12.40
C VAL A 1 20.65 -2.12 13.63
N LEU A 2 19.45 -2.55 14.04
CA LEU A 2 19.25 -3.41 15.23
C LEU A 2 20.16 -4.66 15.26
N PHE A 3 20.13 -5.50 14.22
CA PHE A 3 20.98 -6.70 14.12
C PHE A 3 22.49 -6.42 14.03
N ALA A 4 22.88 -5.23 13.57
CA ALA A 4 24.28 -4.83 13.48
C ALA A 4 24.81 -4.30 14.83
N SER A 5 23.95 -3.67 15.62
CA SER A 5 24.28 -3.10 16.93
C SER A 5 24.12 -4.09 18.08
N GLU A 6 23.33 -5.16 17.92
CA GLU A 6 23.16 -6.23 18.92
C GLU A 6 23.63 -7.58 18.35
N PRO A 7 24.92 -7.95 18.54
CA PRO A 7 25.47 -9.21 18.02
C PRO A 7 24.76 -10.46 18.55
N ARG A 8 24.13 -10.36 19.74
CA ARG A 8 23.35 -11.44 20.37
C ARG A 8 22.17 -11.89 19.49
N LEU A 9 21.52 -10.95 18.79
CA LEU A 9 20.39 -11.27 17.89
C LEU A 9 20.86 -12.17 16.74
N SER A 10 22.04 -11.90 16.18
CA SER A 10 22.64 -12.67 15.09
C SER A 10 23.10 -14.08 15.51
N GLN A 11 23.25 -14.33 16.81
CA GLN A 11 23.60 -15.64 17.37
C GLN A 11 22.36 -16.47 17.74
N THR A 12 21.16 -15.93 17.55
CA THR A 12 19.87 -16.56 17.85
C THR A 12 18.99 -16.61 16.61
N GLU A 13 17.86 -17.32 16.65
CA GLU A 13 16.83 -17.29 15.60
C GLU A 13 15.98 -16.00 15.66
N ALA A 14 16.61 -14.87 15.99
CA ALA A 14 15.91 -13.60 16.13
C ALA A 14 15.39 -13.10 14.78
N ARG A 15 14.19 -12.52 14.80
CA ARG A 15 13.50 -11.98 13.63
C ARG A 15 12.80 -10.69 13.98
N LEU A 16 13.01 -9.67 13.16
CA LEU A 16 12.19 -8.46 13.17
C LEU A 16 11.05 -8.66 12.18
N LEU A 17 9.82 -8.51 12.64
CA LEU A 17 8.60 -8.55 11.82
C LEU A 17 8.01 -7.15 11.78
N TRP A 18 7.62 -6.65 10.62
CA TRP A 18 6.91 -5.38 10.52
C TRP A 18 5.90 -5.38 9.38
N SER A 19 4.90 -4.51 9.48
CA SER A 19 3.92 -4.25 8.44
C SER A 19 3.41 -2.82 8.53
N LEU A 20 3.12 -2.20 7.39
CA LEU A 20 2.42 -0.90 7.32
C LEU A 20 0.89 -1.07 7.43
N ASP A 21 0.37 -2.26 7.10
CA ASP A 21 -1.05 -2.61 7.14
C ASP A 21 -1.22 -3.89 7.99
N TRP A 22 -0.73 -3.86 9.23
CA TRP A 22 -0.72 -5.03 10.12
C TRP A 22 -2.15 -5.56 10.36
N PRO A 23 -2.39 -6.89 10.23
CA PRO A 23 -1.43 -7.97 10.00
C PRO A 23 -1.36 -8.51 8.55
N GLU A 24 -1.86 -7.78 7.55
CA GLU A 24 -2.04 -8.31 6.18
C GLU A 24 -0.72 -8.50 5.43
N THR A 25 0.21 -7.55 5.54
CA THR A 25 1.46 -7.52 4.75
C THR A 25 2.69 -7.55 5.66
N VAL A 26 2.89 -8.67 6.36
CA VAL A 26 4.03 -8.80 7.28
C VAL A 26 5.30 -9.22 6.53
N THR A 27 6.33 -8.38 6.64
CA THR A 27 7.69 -8.64 6.17
C THR A 27 8.61 -8.96 7.34
N SER A 28 9.70 -9.68 7.08
CA SER A 28 10.68 -10.04 8.11
C SER A 28 12.11 -9.71 7.73
N GLU A 29 12.93 -9.46 8.75
CA GLU A 29 14.38 -9.35 8.68
C GLU A 29 14.97 -10.36 9.68
N PRO A 30 15.83 -11.30 9.24
CA PRO A 30 16.23 -11.53 7.84
C PRO A 30 15.04 -11.95 6.93
N PRO A 31 15.13 -11.69 5.62
CA PRO A 31 14.07 -12.04 4.68
C PRO A 31 13.94 -13.56 4.56
N GLY A 32 12.71 -14.06 4.59
CA GLY A 32 12.45 -15.49 4.47
C GLY A 32 11.00 -15.85 4.78
N ARG A 33 10.70 -17.16 4.72
CA ARG A 33 9.38 -17.66 5.10
C ARG A 33 9.16 -17.45 6.60
N ILE A 34 8.13 -16.70 6.94
CA ILE A 34 7.67 -16.53 8.32
C ILE A 34 6.92 -17.78 8.73
N ASP A 35 7.29 -18.36 9.87
CA ASP A 35 6.54 -19.48 10.47
C ASP A 35 5.13 -19.00 10.87
N PRO A 36 4.05 -19.67 10.39
CA PRO A 36 2.69 -19.31 10.78
C PRO A 36 2.46 -19.25 12.28
N LEU A 37 3.13 -20.09 13.07
CA LEU A 37 3.01 -20.07 14.53
C LEU A 37 3.65 -18.82 15.13
N LEU A 38 4.80 -18.39 14.60
CA LEU A 38 5.46 -17.16 15.02
C LEU A 38 4.60 -15.93 14.68
N LEU A 39 3.98 -15.91 13.49
CA LEU A 39 3.09 -14.84 13.08
C LEU A 39 1.86 -14.74 13.99
N GLU A 40 1.24 -15.87 14.34
CA GLU A 40 0.09 -15.89 15.26
C GLU A 40 0.47 -15.42 16.67
N ARG A 41 1.64 -15.84 17.17
CA ARG A 41 2.16 -15.36 18.46
C ARG A 41 2.44 -13.86 18.42
N ALA A 42 3.03 -13.35 17.35
CA ALA A 42 3.27 -11.92 17.16
C ALA A 42 1.96 -11.13 17.14
N ARG A 43 0.94 -11.61 16.41
CA ARG A 43 -0.39 -10.99 16.39
C ARG A 43 -0.99 -10.91 17.79
N ARG A 44 -0.91 -12.01 18.53
CA ARG A 44 -1.41 -12.06 19.92
C ARG A 44 -0.62 -11.13 20.85
N ALA A 45 0.69 -10.97 20.65
CA ALA A 45 1.52 -10.03 21.40
C ALA A 45 1.10 -8.57 21.16
N VAL A 46 0.83 -8.21 19.91
CA VAL A 46 0.33 -6.90 19.52
C VAL A 46 -1.06 -6.64 20.12
N ASP A 47 -1.97 -7.61 20.03
CA ASP A 47 -3.31 -7.49 20.60
C ASP A 47 -3.31 -7.31 22.12
N LEU A 48 -2.43 -8.04 22.83
CA LEU A 48 -2.27 -7.85 24.28
C LEU A 48 -1.65 -6.48 24.61
N ARG A 49 -0.65 -6.04 23.83
CA ARG A 49 -0.05 -4.71 23.99
C ARG A 49 -1.07 -3.59 23.84
N ARG A 50 -1.95 -3.67 22.84
CA ARG A 50 -3.07 -2.72 22.62
C ARG A 50 -4.08 -2.71 23.77
N ARG A 51 -4.23 -3.81 24.49
CA ARG A 51 -5.08 -3.92 25.69
C ARG A 51 -4.39 -3.47 26.97
N GLY A 52 -3.14 -2.98 26.89
CA GLY A 52 -2.34 -2.61 28.06
C GLY A 52 -1.86 -3.81 28.88
N ILE A 53 -1.91 -5.02 28.31
CA ILE A 53 -1.45 -6.25 28.97
C ILE A 53 0.00 -6.48 28.61
N GLU A 54 0.86 -6.55 29.62
CA GLU A 54 2.27 -6.81 29.44
C GLU A 54 2.49 -8.28 29.05
N TRP A 55 3.07 -8.49 27.87
CA TRP A 55 3.45 -9.80 27.38
C TRP A 55 4.92 -10.05 27.72
N SER A 56 5.20 -10.99 28.62
CA SER A 56 6.56 -11.44 28.91
C SER A 56 6.84 -12.75 28.15
N SER A 57 7.44 -12.65 26.97
CA SER A 57 8.06 -13.77 26.26
C SER A 57 9.17 -13.26 25.34
N ASP A 58 9.76 -14.15 24.55
CA ASP A 58 10.68 -13.87 23.44
C ASP A 58 10.17 -12.90 22.34
N LEU A 59 9.01 -12.25 22.51
CA LEU A 59 8.40 -11.32 21.56
C LEU A 59 8.21 -9.96 22.23
N SER A 60 8.82 -8.93 21.65
CA SER A 60 8.71 -7.54 22.08
C SER A 60 8.16 -6.67 20.97
N VAL A 61 7.07 -5.94 21.23
CA VAL A 61 6.54 -4.94 20.29
C VAL A 61 7.43 -3.70 20.35
N LEU A 62 8.11 -3.38 19.25
CA LEU A 62 8.95 -2.19 19.11
C LEU A 62 8.08 -0.94 19.04
N CYS A 63 7.13 -0.92 18.10
CA CYS A 63 6.20 0.18 17.90
C CYS A 63 4.85 -0.36 17.41
N ASP A 64 3.82 0.40 17.75
CA ASP A 64 2.44 0.24 17.28
C ASP A 64 1.82 1.64 17.29
N ASP A 65 1.68 2.21 16.11
CA ASP A 65 1.14 3.56 15.94
C ASP A 65 -0.39 3.61 16.01
N GLY A 66 -1.05 2.46 16.21
CA GLY A 66 -2.51 2.34 16.24
C GLY A 66 -3.20 2.53 14.88
N GLY A 67 -2.48 2.99 13.85
CA GLY A 67 -2.96 3.19 12.48
C GLY A 67 -2.66 2.03 11.54
N GLY A 68 -2.22 0.89 12.08
CA GLY A 68 -1.89 -0.31 11.31
C GLY A 68 -0.39 -0.56 11.14
N GLY A 69 0.48 0.42 11.43
CA GLY A 69 1.91 0.18 11.42
C GLY A 69 2.37 -0.47 12.70
N VAL A 70 2.97 -1.65 12.58
CA VAL A 70 3.45 -2.42 13.72
C VAL A 70 4.80 -3.04 13.42
N ALA A 71 5.73 -2.97 14.37
CA ALA A 71 6.98 -3.70 14.35
C ALA A 71 7.14 -4.53 15.63
N VAL A 72 7.52 -5.80 15.47
CA VAL A 72 7.68 -6.79 16.55
C VAL A 72 9.02 -7.49 16.39
N VAL A 73 9.79 -7.59 17.46
CA VAL A 73 11.03 -8.37 17.51
C VAL A 73 10.75 -9.68 18.21
N HIS A 74 11.05 -10.78 17.53
CA HIS A 74 11.25 -12.09 18.13
C HIS A 74 12.72 -12.25 18.47
N SER A 75 13.06 -12.44 19.74
CA SER A 75 14.43 -12.62 20.23
C SER A 75 14.45 -13.72 21.29
N PRO A 76 14.47 -15.00 20.87
CA PRO A 76 14.44 -16.11 21.82
C PRO A 76 15.68 -16.11 22.72
N GLY A 77 15.44 -16.18 24.03
CA GLY A 77 16.52 -16.22 25.03
C GLY A 77 17.18 -14.86 25.32
N ILE A 78 16.64 -13.75 24.80
CA ILE A 78 17.10 -12.39 25.11
C ILE A 78 15.96 -11.60 25.76
N GLY A 79 15.82 -11.73 27.08
CA GLY A 79 14.74 -11.11 27.84
C GLY A 79 14.96 -9.64 28.20
N ASP A 80 16.19 -9.15 28.11
CA ASP A 80 16.57 -7.76 28.44
C ASP A 80 16.54 -6.83 27.23
N LEU A 81 16.23 -7.34 26.02
CA LEU A 81 16.34 -6.56 24.77
C LEU A 81 15.55 -5.25 24.84
N ALA A 82 14.33 -5.28 25.39
CA ALA A 82 13.47 -4.11 25.54
C ALA A 82 14.06 -3.02 26.47
N GLN A 83 15.03 -3.37 27.32
CA GLN A 83 15.69 -2.43 28.25
C GLN A 83 16.95 -1.80 27.64
N THR A 84 17.37 -2.25 26.45
CA THR A 84 18.58 -1.72 25.80
C THR A 84 18.31 -0.35 25.16
N PRO A 85 19.26 0.61 25.21
CA PRO A 85 19.10 1.91 24.56
C PRO A 85 18.87 1.81 23.05
N VAL A 86 19.51 0.83 22.40
CA VAL A 86 19.35 0.60 20.96
C VAL A 86 17.92 0.19 20.60
N PHE A 87 17.25 -0.61 21.45
CA PHE A 87 15.85 -0.98 21.22
C PHE A 87 14.96 0.26 21.23
N ALA A 88 15.14 1.15 22.21
CA ALA A 88 14.38 2.40 22.28
C ALA A 88 14.63 3.31 21.06
N VAL A 89 15.88 3.47 20.63
CA VAL A 89 16.23 4.26 19.43
C VAL A 89 15.62 3.65 18.17
N VAL A 90 15.71 2.33 17.99
CA VAL A 90 15.13 1.65 16.83
C VAL A 90 13.60 1.74 16.83
N ALA A 91 12.96 1.58 17.99
CA ALA A 91 11.52 1.71 18.14
C ALA A 91 11.02 3.09 17.68
N ILE A 92 11.64 4.18 18.18
CA ILE A 92 11.29 5.56 17.79
C ILE A 92 11.48 5.75 16.28
N ARG A 93 12.62 5.31 15.74
CA ARG A 93 12.91 5.49 14.30
C ARG A 93 11.99 4.68 13.40
N MET A 94 11.62 3.46 13.78
CA MET A 94 10.67 2.66 13.02
C MET A 94 9.27 3.30 13.06
N ASP A 95 8.82 3.75 14.23
CA ASP A 95 7.55 4.45 14.39
C ASP A 95 7.46 5.68 13.46
N GLU A 96 8.47 6.55 13.48
CA GLU A 96 8.56 7.72 12.59
C GLU A 96 8.50 7.36 11.11
N ILE A 97 9.33 6.40 10.67
CA ILE A 97 9.44 6.03 9.26
C ILE A 97 8.14 5.41 8.76
N MET A 98 7.54 4.52 9.55
CA MET A 98 6.29 3.85 9.19
C MET A 98 5.13 4.84 9.12
N ALA A 99 5.05 5.78 10.07
CA ALA A 99 4.06 6.85 10.05
C ALA A 99 4.20 7.73 8.79
N ILE A 100 5.42 8.13 8.42
CA ILE A 100 5.68 8.92 7.21
C ILE A 100 5.27 8.13 5.95
N GLN A 101 5.63 6.85 5.86
CA GLN A 101 5.29 6.01 4.71
C GLN A 101 3.77 5.86 4.55
N ARG A 102 3.03 5.59 5.62
CA ARG A 102 1.56 5.50 5.54
C ARG A 102 0.91 6.83 5.20
N LEU A 103 1.40 7.94 5.74
CA LEU A 103 0.89 9.26 5.38
C LEU A 103 1.10 9.54 3.89
N HIS A 104 2.26 9.15 3.36
CA HIS A 104 2.53 9.25 1.93
C HIS A 104 1.59 8.39 1.09
N ASP A 105 1.41 7.12 1.44
CA ASP A 105 0.52 6.20 0.72
C ASP A 105 -0.94 6.67 0.77
N THR A 106 -1.38 7.16 1.93
CA THR A 106 -2.74 7.71 2.10
C THR A 106 -2.94 8.96 1.26
N ALA A 107 -1.95 9.87 1.26
CA ALA A 107 -1.99 11.08 0.43
C ALA A 107 -2.01 10.75 -1.07
N LEU A 108 -1.21 9.76 -1.51
CA LEU A 108 -1.19 9.29 -2.89
C LEU A 108 -2.55 8.71 -3.30
N ARG A 109 -3.12 7.81 -2.48
CA ARG A 109 -4.45 7.22 -2.72
C ARG A 109 -5.53 8.29 -2.79
N ALA A 110 -5.51 9.26 -1.88
CA ALA A 110 -6.46 10.37 -1.88
C ALA A 110 -6.32 11.25 -3.13
N SER A 111 -5.09 11.56 -3.54
CA SER A 111 -4.82 12.32 -4.77
C SER A 111 -5.31 11.60 -6.03
N GLN A 112 -5.08 10.29 -6.13
CA GLN A 112 -5.59 9.47 -7.24
C GLN A 112 -7.12 9.42 -7.26
N ALA A 113 -7.76 9.26 -6.11
CA ALA A 113 -9.21 9.26 -5.99
C ALA A 113 -9.82 10.62 -6.40
N GLU A 114 -9.19 11.72 -5.99
CA GLU A 114 -9.59 13.07 -6.41
C GLU A 114 -9.46 13.26 -7.92
N GLN A 115 -8.34 12.81 -8.51
CA GLN A 115 -8.12 12.91 -9.95
C GLN A 115 -9.19 12.12 -10.74
N LEU A 116 -9.49 10.89 -10.31
CA LEU A 116 -10.55 10.07 -10.89
C LEU A 116 -11.92 10.75 -10.75
N GLN A 117 -12.24 11.28 -9.57
CA GLN A 117 -13.50 11.95 -9.32
C GLN A 117 -13.68 13.17 -10.24
N ARG A 118 -12.64 14.01 -10.38
CA ARG A 118 -12.66 15.17 -11.29
C ARG A 118 -12.88 14.74 -12.74
N ALA A 119 -12.23 13.66 -13.18
CA ALA A 119 -12.40 13.13 -14.52
C ALA A 119 -13.84 12.63 -14.75
N LEU A 120 -14.41 11.87 -13.81
CA LEU A 120 -15.80 11.40 -13.90
C LEU A 120 -16.80 12.56 -13.95
N PHE A 121 -16.59 13.61 -13.14
CA PHE A 121 -17.40 14.82 -13.21
C PHE A 121 -17.30 15.51 -14.57
N ALA A 122 -16.09 15.66 -15.12
CA ALA A 122 -15.89 16.26 -16.43
C ALA A 122 -16.55 15.44 -17.56
N ILE A 123 -16.51 14.11 -17.48
CA ILE A 123 -17.20 13.23 -18.43
C ILE A 123 -18.72 13.39 -18.31
N ALA A 124 -19.26 13.40 -17.10
CA ALA A 124 -20.70 13.55 -16.86
C ALA A 124 -21.22 14.92 -17.35
N ASP A 125 -20.48 15.99 -17.08
CA ASP A 125 -20.79 17.34 -17.58
C ASP A 125 -20.80 17.38 -19.11
N MET A 126 -19.80 16.76 -19.75
CA MET A 126 -19.72 16.70 -21.20
C MET A 126 -20.85 15.87 -21.82
N ALA A 127 -21.23 14.75 -21.21
CA ALA A 127 -22.33 13.91 -21.66
C ALA A 127 -23.70 14.62 -21.53
N GLY A 128 -23.85 15.53 -20.56
CA GLY A 128 -25.05 16.36 -20.38
C GLY A 128 -25.10 17.62 -21.26
N SER A 129 -24.03 17.93 -21.99
CA SER A 129 -23.95 19.11 -22.86
C SER A 129 -24.56 18.86 -24.24
N GLU A 130 -24.96 19.92 -24.96
CA GLU A 130 -25.49 19.86 -26.33
C GLU A 130 -24.40 19.66 -27.41
N ARG A 131 -23.23 19.12 -27.04
CA ARG A 131 -22.09 18.93 -27.97
C ARG A 131 -22.39 17.84 -28.99
N ALA A 132 -21.79 17.98 -30.17
CA ALA A 132 -21.84 16.94 -31.19
C ALA A 132 -21.08 15.69 -30.71
N MET A 133 -21.58 14.50 -31.06
CA MET A 133 -21.00 13.21 -30.67
C MET A 133 -19.47 13.10 -30.93
N PRO A 134 -18.91 13.53 -32.08
CA PRO A 134 -17.46 13.46 -32.30
C PRO A 134 -16.64 14.35 -31.34
N GLU A 135 -17.18 15.51 -30.96
CA GLU A 135 -16.53 16.42 -30.02
C GLU A 135 -16.56 15.86 -28.60
N MET A 136 -17.66 15.21 -28.22
CA MET A 136 -17.76 14.51 -26.94
C MET A 136 -16.76 13.36 -26.85
N LEU A 137 -16.65 12.52 -27.88
CA LEU A 137 -15.73 11.38 -27.88
C LEU A 137 -14.26 11.84 -27.84
N ARG A 138 -13.91 12.95 -28.51
CA ARG A 138 -12.59 13.57 -28.42
C ARG A 138 -12.32 14.10 -27.01
N GLY A 139 -13.27 14.81 -26.42
CA GLY A 139 -13.11 15.33 -25.06
C GLY A 139 -13.04 14.21 -24.00
N LEU A 140 -13.75 13.11 -24.20
CA LEU A 140 -13.64 11.91 -23.37
C LEU A 140 -12.23 11.31 -23.45
N HIS A 141 -11.68 11.18 -24.66
CA HIS A 141 -10.30 10.73 -24.86
C HIS A 141 -9.31 11.67 -24.14
N ASP A 142 -9.44 12.99 -24.27
CA ASP A 142 -8.58 13.96 -23.59
C ASP A 142 -8.62 13.85 -22.06
N ILE A 143 -9.77 13.48 -21.48
CA ILE A 143 -9.92 13.27 -20.05
C ILE A 143 -9.23 11.96 -19.62
N ILE A 144 -9.44 10.87 -20.37
CA ILE A 144 -8.84 9.56 -20.08
C ILE A 144 -7.31 9.62 -20.22
N ALA A 145 -6.79 10.33 -21.23
CA ALA A 145 -5.35 10.52 -21.44
C ALA A 145 -4.64 11.25 -20.29
N LYS A 146 -5.40 11.99 -19.45
CA LYS A 146 -4.86 12.63 -18.24
C LYS A 146 -4.82 11.68 -17.04
N LEU A 147 -5.57 10.58 -17.05
CA LEU A 147 -5.62 9.59 -15.98
C LEU A 147 -4.61 8.46 -16.18
N MET A 148 -4.41 8.08 -17.44
CA MET A 148 -3.56 6.95 -17.80
C MET A 148 -2.99 7.17 -19.19
N TYR A 149 -1.97 6.37 -19.53
CA TYR A 149 -1.49 6.31 -20.89
C TYR A 149 -2.62 5.87 -21.84
N ALA A 150 -2.97 6.73 -22.79
CA ALA A 150 -4.07 6.51 -23.73
C ALA A 150 -3.74 7.04 -25.14
N GLU A 151 -2.46 7.08 -25.55
CA GLU A 151 -2.08 7.60 -26.88
C GLU A 151 -2.80 6.90 -28.04
N ASN A 152 -3.10 5.61 -27.87
CA ASN A 152 -3.93 4.83 -28.78
C ASN A 152 -5.28 4.56 -28.12
N PHE A 153 -6.37 5.11 -28.67
CA PHE A 153 -7.69 5.06 -28.04
C PHE A 153 -8.80 4.82 -29.07
N TYR A 154 -9.60 3.77 -28.84
CA TYR A 154 -10.67 3.33 -29.74
C TYR A 154 -11.96 3.12 -28.96
N ILE A 155 -13.07 3.61 -29.51
CA ILE A 155 -14.42 3.33 -28.99
C ILE A 155 -15.20 2.60 -30.07
N VAL A 156 -15.71 1.42 -29.72
CA VAL A 156 -16.39 0.51 -30.64
C VAL A 156 -17.77 0.19 -30.10
N LEU A 157 -18.77 0.24 -30.99
CA LEU A 157 -20.10 -0.26 -30.72
C LEU A 157 -20.22 -1.66 -31.33
N TYR A 158 -20.61 -2.63 -30.51
CA TYR A 158 -20.95 -3.96 -30.98
C TYR A 158 -22.44 -4.03 -31.35
N ASP A 159 -22.73 -4.48 -32.56
CA ASP A 159 -24.07 -4.78 -33.06
C ASP A 159 -24.26 -6.31 -33.05
N ALA A 160 -25.08 -6.79 -32.12
CA ALA A 160 -25.32 -8.22 -31.92
C ALA A 160 -26.18 -8.85 -33.03
N ASP A 161 -27.05 -8.08 -33.70
CA ASP A 161 -27.92 -8.59 -34.76
C ASP A 161 -27.14 -8.86 -36.05
N ARG A 162 -26.12 -8.03 -36.31
CA ARG A 162 -25.27 -8.10 -37.50
C ARG A 162 -23.93 -8.77 -37.25
N ASP A 163 -23.66 -9.17 -36.02
CA ASP A 163 -22.37 -9.66 -35.51
C ASP A 163 -21.20 -8.80 -36.02
N SER A 164 -21.31 -7.48 -35.80
CA SER A 164 -20.38 -6.50 -36.38
C SER A 164 -19.90 -5.47 -35.37
N LEU A 165 -18.67 -5.00 -35.56
CA LEU A 165 -18.05 -3.96 -34.77
C LEU A 165 -18.03 -2.65 -35.56
N ARG A 166 -18.57 -1.58 -34.98
CA ARG A 166 -18.54 -0.23 -35.55
C ARG A 166 -17.66 0.67 -34.70
N PHE A 167 -16.50 1.06 -35.25
CA PHE A 167 -15.61 2.03 -34.64
C PHE A 167 -16.25 3.42 -34.75
N ILE A 168 -16.61 4.01 -33.61
CA ILE A 168 -17.19 5.35 -33.54
C ILE A 168 -16.17 6.42 -33.15
N TYR A 169 -15.01 6.01 -32.67
CA TYR A 169 -13.85 6.86 -32.41
C TYR A 169 -12.59 6.02 -32.49
N TYR A 170 -11.54 6.56 -33.09
CA TYR A 170 -10.21 5.96 -33.10
C TYR A 170 -9.15 7.06 -33.21
N VAL A 171 -8.07 6.93 -32.43
CA VAL A 171 -6.83 7.69 -32.55
C VAL A 171 -5.70 6.69 -32.32
N ASP A 172 -4.71 6.70 -33.20
CA ASP A 172 -3.49 5.89 -33.11
C ASP A 172 -2.29 6.84 -33.21
N SER A 173 -1.24 6.56 -32.46
CA SER A 173 -0.03 7.38 -32.38
C SER A 173 0.78 7.43 -33.68
N VAL A 174 0.45 6.57 -34.66
CA VAL A 174 1.14 6.48 -35.96
C VAL A 174 0.40 7.23 -37.08
N ASP A 175 -0.93 7.34 -37.01
CA ASP A 175 -1.74 7.96 -38.07
C ASP A 175 -2.36 9.27 -37.56
N THR A 176 -1.68 10.38 -37.86
CA THR A 176 -2.22 11.74 -37.75
C THR A 176 -2.78 12.16 -39.12
N GLU A 177 -3.98 11.66 -39.48
CA GLU A 177 -4.77 12.21 -40.61
C GLU A 177 -6.09 12.82 -40.11
#